data_AF-A0A4R6W8W3-F1
#
_entry.id   AF-A0A4R6W8W3-F1
#
_cell.length_a   1.000
_cell.length_b   1.000
_cell.length_c   1.000
_cell.angle_alpha   90.00
_cell.angle_beta   90.00
_cell.angle_gamma   90.00
#
_symmetry.space_group_name_H-M   'P 1'
#
loop_
_entity.id
_entity.type
_entity.pdbx_description
1 polymer ?
#
loop_
_entity_poly.entity_id
_entity_poly.type
_entity_poly.pdbx_seq_one_letter_code
_entity_poly.pdbx_strand_id
1 'polypeptide(L)'
;MPLKIVIESNTSYRRIRFIMKKVSLLIAAVLMTVTCALAQIHQPVKWSVAHKKLNKNEAVVYVKATIQNGWNIYSQNVADGGPIPTSFKFETSKDYTLNGKTAEPTAKTKYEEVFKMNVPYFTNEVVFQQKVKLNKGTATVKGTVEWQACDKSQCLPPDEYNFAVTVK
;
A
#
# COMPACT_ATOMS: atom_id res chain seq x y z
N MET A 1 29.45 14.40 68.60
CA MET A 1 29.66 14.88 67.22
C MET A 1 29.21 13.89 66.10
N PRO A 2 28.11 13.08 66.20
CA PRO A 2 27.66 12.27 65.05
C PRO A 2 26.31 12.69 64.43
N LEU A 3 25.48 13.48 65.14
CA LEU A 3 24.07 13.66 64.77
C LEU A 3 23.83 14.59 63.56
N LYS A 4 24.68 15.60 63.34
CA LYS A 4 24.52 16.57 62.22
C LYS A 4 24.77 15.93 60.84
N ILE A 5 25.75 15.04 60.71
CA ILE A 5 26.11 14.37 59.45
C ILE A 5 24.98 13.45 58.94
N VAL A 6 24.24 12.84 59.86
CA VAL A 6 23.10 11.96 59.53
C VAL A 6 21.88 12.74 59.03
N ILE A 7 21.68 13.99 59.45
CA ILE A 7 20.53 14.82 59.06
C ILE A 7 20.73 15.45 57.67
N GLU A 8 21.95 15.92 57.36
CA GLU A 8 22.28 16.48 56.03
C GLU A 8 22.22 15.42 54.93
N SER A 9 22.71 14.20 55.19
CA SER A 9 22.65 13.09 54.24
C SER A 9 21.20 12.65 53.95
N ASN A 10 20.32 12.62 54.95
CA ASN A 10 18.91 12.27 54.78
C ASN A 10 18.12 13.33 53.98
N THR A 11 18.48 14.62 54.13
CA THR A 11 17.86 15.72 53.38
C THR A 11 18.33 15.76 51.91
N SER A 12 19.63 15.52 51.67
CA SER A 12 20.19 15.38 50.31
C SER A 12 19.61 14.16 49.59
N TYR A 13 19.52 13.01 50.27
CA TYR A 13 18.94 11.79 49.70
C TYR A 13 17.46 11.94 49.37
N ARG A 14 16.69 12.68 50.21
CA ARG A 14 15.30 13.03 49.92
C ARG A 14 15.17 13.93 48.69
N ARG A 15 16.05 14.92 48.52
CA ARG A 15 16.07 15.78 47.31
C ARG A 15 16.43 14.99 46.05
N ILE A 16 17.47 14.15 46.09
CA ILE A 16 17.89 13.31 44.96
C ILE A 16 16.77 12.32 44.59
N ARG A 17 16.15 11.65 45.57
CA ARG A 17 15.00 10.75 45.34
C ARG A 17 13.80 11.49 44.72
N PHE A 18 13.57 12.75 45.08
CA PHE A 18 12.50 13.56 44.50
C PHE A 18 12.82 13.98 43.05
N ILE A 19 14.06 14.37 42.78
CA ILE A 19 14.55 14.70 41.43
C ILE A 19 14.51 13.45 40.53
N MET A 20 14.98 12.29 41.00
CA MET A 20 14.92 11.03 40.23
C MET A 20 13.50 10.57 39.94
N LYS A 21 12.54 10.76 40.87
CA LYS A 21 11.11 10.50 40.61
C LYS A 21 10.55 11.42 39.53
N LYS A 22 10.90 12.71 39.55
CA LYS A 22 10.48 13.68 38.52
C LYS A 22 11.12 13.37 37.15
N VAL A 23 12.39 13.01 37.12
CA VAL A 23 13.10 12.59 35.89
C VAL A 23 12.49 11.29 35.35
N SER A 24 12.20 10.31 36.21
CA SER A 24 11.51 9.08 35.81
C SER A 24 10.10 9.33 35.26
N LEU A 25 9.34 10.27 35.85
CA LEU A 25 8.03 10.68 35.34
C LEU A 25 8.13 11.40 33.98
N LEU A 26 9.15 12.25 33.79
CA LEU A 26 9.40 12.93 32.52
C LEU A 26 9.84 11.95 31.43
N ILE A 27 10.70 10.98 31.74
CA ILE A 27 11.11 9.93 30.80
C ILE A 27 9.90 9.06 30.41
N ALA A 28 9.05 8.68 31.37
CA ALA A 28 7.84 7.92 31.09
C ALA A 28 6.85 8.72 30.20
N ALA A 29 6.69 10.02 30.45
CA ALA A 29 5.85 10.89 29.64
C ALA A 29 6.38 11.04 28.20
N VAL A 30 7.70 11.22 28.03
CA VAL A 30 8.34 11.27 26.70
C VAL A 30 8.17 9.94 25.97
N LEU A 31 8.39 8.81 26.66
CA LEU A 31 8.25 7.48 26.05
C LEU A 31 6.82 7.20 25.57
N MET A 32 5.81 7.73 26.26
CA MET A 32 4.39 7.58 25.89
C MET A 32 3.98 8.42 24.68
N THR A 33 4.67 9.54 24.41
CA THR A 33 4.40 10.37 23.21
C THR A 33 4.92 9.73 21.92
N VAL A 34 5.98 8.92 21.99
CA VAL A 34 6.58 8.26 20.82
C VAL A 34 5.65 7.17 20.26
N THR A 35 4.83 6.54 21.10
CA THR A 35 3.93 5.45 20.65
C THR A 35 2.70 5.92 19.88
N CYS A 36 2.29 7.19 20.02
CA CYS A 36 1.13 7.72 19.29
C CYS A 36 1.43 8.09 17.83
N ALA A 37 2.71 8.12 17.42
CA ALA A 37 3.12 8.49 16.06
C ALA A 37 3.03 7.35 15.03
N LEU A 38 2.65 6.13 15.44
CA LEU A 38 2.42 5.01 14.53
C LEU A 38 0.96 4.97 14.06
N ALA A 39 0.51 6.01 13.37
CA ALA A 39 -0.73 5.92 12.58
C ALA A 39 -0.45 4.95 11.42
N GLN A 40 -0.94 3.71 11.51
CA GLN A 40 -0.79 2.74 10.43
C GLN A 40 -1.68 3.18 9.27
N ILE A 41 -1.06 3.51 8.13
CA ILE A 41 -1.77 3.71 6.86
C ILE A 41 -2.46 2.39 6.55
N HIS A 42 -3.79 2.42 6.52
CA HIS A 42 -4.60 1.23 6.22
C HIS A 42 -4.36 0.84 4.76
N GLN A 43 -3.91 -0.39 4.52
CA GLN A 43 -3.67 -0.93 3.18
C GLN A 43 -4.64 -2.07 2.88
N PRO A 44 -5.86 -1.75 2.40
CA PRO A 44 -6.91 -2.74 2.14
C PRO A 44 -6.66 -3.60 0.89
N VAL A 45 -5.65 -3.26 0.08
CA VAL A 45 -5.34 -3.95 -1.17
C VAL A 45 -3.88 -4.40 -1.13
N LYS A 46 -3.66 -5.69 -1.35
CA LYS A 46 -2.33 -6.28 -1.51
C LYS A 46 -2.12 -6.69 -2.95
N TRP A 47 -0.99 -6.30 -3.52
CA TRP A 47 -0.64 -6.62 -4.89
C TRP A 47 0.40 -7.72 -4.97
N SER A 48 0.33 -8.51 -6.04
CA SER A 48 1.33 -9.51 -6.39
C SER A 48 1.50 -9.56 -7.91
N VAL A 49 2.69 -9.93 -8.37
CA VAL A 49 3.00 -10.07 -9.80
C VAL A 49 3.48 -11.49 -10.09
N ALA A 50 3.02 -12.04 -11.20
CA ALA A 50 3.46 -13.32 -11.73
C ALA A 50 3.61 -13.22 -13.26
N HIS A 51 4.19 -14.25 -13.86
CA HIS A 51 4.29 -14.35 -15.31
C HIS A 51 4.05 -15.78 -15.77
N LYS A 52 3.65 -15.90 -17.04
CA LYS A 52 3.58 -17.18 -17.75
C LYS A 52 4.11 -16.99 -19.16
N LYS A 53 5.12 -17.77 -19.54
CA LYS A 53 5.50 -17.89 -20.95
C LYS A 53 4.39 -18.60 -21.73
N LEU A 54 4.04 -18.04 -22.88
CA LEU A 54 3.16 -18.68 -23.85
C LEU A 54 3.97 -19.46 -24.88
N ASN A 55 5.13 -18.91 -25.29
CA ASN A 55 6.09 -19.53 -26.18
C ASN A 55 7.47 -18.85 -26.01
N LYS A 56 8.41 -19.09 -26.93
CA LYS A 56 9.76 -18.53 -26.90
C LYS A 56 9.76 -16.99 -26.85
N ASN A 57 8.83 -16.33 -27.52
CA ASN A 57 8.83 -14.89 -27.75
C ASN A 57 7.62 -14.18 -27.13
N GLU A 58 6.74 -14.87 -26.41
CA GLU A 58 5.53 -14.26 -25.84
C GLU A 58 5.30 -14.73 -24.42
N ALA A 59 4.87 -13.80 -23.58
CA ALA A 59 4.48 -14.06 -22.21
C ALA A 59 3.30 -13.20 -21.79
N VAL A 60 2.67 -13.60 -20.70
CA VAL A 60 1.66 -12.81 -19.98
C VAL A 60 2.22 -12.45 -18.62
N VAL A 61 2.17 -11.18 -18.26
CA VAL A 61 2.38 -10.68 -16.90
C VAL A 61 1.01 -10.58 -16.23
N TYR A 62 0.87 -11.25 -15.10
CA TYR A 62 -0.32 -11.22 -14.25
C TYR A 62 -0.07 -10.30 -13.08
N VAL A 63 -0.90 -9.28 -12.90
CA VAL A 63 -0.86 -8.37 -11.76
C VAL A 63 -2.15 -8.57 -10.97
N LYS A 64 -2.04 -9.12 -9.77
CA LYS A 64 -3.19 -9.53 -8.94
C LYS A 64 -3.34 -8.61 -7.75
N ALA A 65 -4.55 -8.07 -7.59
CA ALA A 65 -4.99 -7.41 -6.36
C ALA A 65 -5.80 -8.39 -5.50
N THR A 66 -5.40 -8.55 -4.24
CA THR A 66 -6.21 -9.18 -3.20
C THR A 66 -6.78 -8.07 -2.32
N ILE A 67 -8.10 -7.98 -2.28
CA ILE A 67 -8.86 -6.85 -1.71
C ILE A 67 -9.54 -7.33 -0.43
N GLN A 68 -9.32 -6.61 0.67
CA GLN A 68 -9.95 -6.88 1.95
C GLN A 68 -11.48 -6.84 1.82
N ASN A 69 -12.17 -7.73 2.55
CA ASN A 69 -13.63 -7.75 2.55
C ASN A 69 -14.22 -6.38 2.95
N GLY A 70 -15.26 -5.94 2.25
CA GLY A 70 -15.88 -4.62 2.41
C GLY A 70 -15.22 -3.50 1.62
N TRP A 71 -14.04 -3.73 1.03
CA TRP A 71 -13.34 -2.78 0.16
C TRP A 71 -13.51 -3.14 -1.31
N ASN A 72 -13.31 -2.14 -2.17
CA ASN A 72 -13.35 -2.27 -3.62
C ASN A 72 -12.35 -1.34 -4.31
N ILE A 73 -11.93 -1.73 -5.51
CA ILE A 73 -11.16 -0.89 -6.44
C ILE A 73 -11.92 -0.76 -7.75
N TYR A 74 -11.69 0.31 -8.48
CA TYR A 74 -12.41 0.60 -9.73
C TYR A 74 -11.73 -0.02 -10.95
N SER A 75 -12.53 -0.29 -11.98
CA SER A 75 -12.06 -0.80 -13.28
C SER A 75 -11.16 0.21 -14.00
N GLN A 76 -10.38 -0.26 -14.98
CA GLN A 76 -9.65 0.62 -15.91
C GLN A 76 -10.59 1.43 -16.82
N ASN A 77 -11.86 0.99 -16.94
CA ASN A 77 -12.85 1.49 -17.88
C ASN A 77 -13.96 2.23 -17.16
N VAL A 78 -13.60 3.28 -16.42
CA VAL A 78 -14.55 4.21 -15.79
C VAL A 78 -14.82 5.36 -16.77
N ALA A 79 -16.09 5.75 -16.94
CA ALA A 79 -16.43 6.87 -17.80
C ALA A 79 -16.07 8.22 -17.14
N ASP A 80 -15.89 9.25 -17.97
CA ASP A 80 -15.55 10.60 -17.49
C ASP A 80 -16.54 11.09 -16.43
N GLY A 81 -16.01 11.72 -15.37
CA GLY A 81 -16.78 12.16 -14.21
C GLY A 81 -16.96 11.12 -13.10
N GLY A 82 -16.47 9.90 -13.30
CA GLY A 82 -16.43 8.84 -12.29
C GLY A 82 -15.21 8.90 -11.35
N PRO A 83 -15.03 7.86 -10.50
CA PRO A 83 -13.87 7.76 -9.62
C PRO A 83 -12.56 7.52 -10.37
N ILE A 84 -11.44 7.59 -9.65
CA ILE A 84 -10.11 7.35 -10.21
C ILE A 84 -10.01 5.87 -10.64
N PRO A 85 -9.84 5.57 -11.94
CA PRO A 85 -9.75 4.21 -12.44
C PRO A 85 -8.41 3.57 -12.03
N THR A 86 -8.40 2.23 -11.90
CA THR A 86 -7.12 1.51 -11.82
C THR A 86 -6.36 1.74 -13.13
N SER A 87 -5.07 2.03 -13.08
CA SER A 87 -4.27 2.29 -14.28
C SER A 87 -2.92 1.56 -14.22
N PHE A 88 -2.37 1.23 -15.39
CA PHE A 88 -1.10 0.54 -15.53
C PHE A 88 -0.13 1.32 -16.41
N LYS A 89 1.09 1.52 -15.92
CA LYS A 89 2.19 2.10 -16.67
C LYS A 89 3.36 1.14 -16.67
N PHE A 90 3.78 0.68 -17.86
CA PHE A 90 4.95 -0.17 -18.01
C PHE A 90 6.16 0.67 -18.44
N GLU A 91 7.33 0.36 -17.91
CA GLU A 91 8.57 0.97 -18.37
C GLU A 91 8.87 0.55 -19.82
N THR A 92 9.51 1.45 -20.59
CA THR A 92 9.99 1.13 -21.93
C THR A 92 11.28 0.32 -21.85
N SER A 93 11.45 -0.67 -22.74
CA SER A 93 12.63 -1.53 -22.75
C SER A 93 12.96 -1.98 -24.18
N LYS A 94 14.24 -2.29 -24.42
CA LYS A 94 14.70 -2.95 -25.65
C LYS A 94 14.52 -4.46 -25.62
N ASP A 95 14.18 -5.05 -24.48
CA ASP A 95 14.09 -6.51 -24.31
C ASP A 95 12.65 -7.04 -24.46
N TYR A 96 11.64 -6.17 -24.37
CA TYR A 96 10.25 -6.52 -24.62
C TYR A 96 9.46 -5.36 -25.23
N THR A 97 8.31 -5.69 -25.82
CA THR A 97 7.29 -4.72 -26.24
C THR A 97 5.94 -5.16 -25.69
N LEU A 98 5.06 -4.20 -25.39
CA LEU A 98 3.69 -4.51 -25.01
C LEU A 98 2.89 -4.99 -26.22
N ASN A 99 2.06 -6.01 -26.03
CA ASN A 99 1.14 -6.49 -27.04
C ASN A 99 -0.31 -6.17 -26.64
N GLY A 100 -0.75 -4.96 -26.99
CA GLY A 100 -2.06 -4.43 -26.61
C GLY A 100 -2.09 -3.81 -25.21
N LYS A 101 -3.30 -3.40 -24.80
CA LYS A 101 -3.58 -2.83 -23.48
C LYS A 101 -3.63 -3.92 -22.40
N THR A 102 -3.53 -3.51 -21.14
CA THR A 102 -3.74 -4.42 -20.00
C THR A 102 -5.20 -4.84 -19.94
N ALA A 103 -5.44 -6.14 -19.98
CA ALA A 103 -6.76 -6.72 -19.89
C ALA A 103 -7.19 -6.89 -18.43
N GLU A 104 -8.48 -6.74 -18.19
CA GLU A 104 -9.16 -7.00 -16.92
C GLU A 104 -10.34 -7.96 -17.15
N PRO A 105 -10.78 -8.72 -16.13
CA PRO A 105 -12.01 -9.49 -16.22
C PRO A 105 -13.23 -8.57 -16.20
N THR A 106 -14.41 -9.13 -16.48
CA THR A 106 -15.68 -8.41 -16.38
C THR A 106 -15.87 -7.85 -14.96
N ALA A 107 -15.96 -6.53 -14.85
CA ALA A 107 -16.24 -5.85 -13.60
C ALA A 107 -17.70 -6.00 -13.17
N LYS A 108 -17.95 -5.93 -11.86
CA LYS A 108 -19.30 -5.69 -11.34
C LYS A 108 -19.64 -4.23 -11.56
N THR A 109 -20.93 -3.90 -11.66
CA THR A 109 -21.39 -2.52 -11.81
C THR A 109 -22.31 -2.14 -10.67
N LYS A 110 -22.17 -0.93 -10.13
CA LYS A 110 -23.06 -0.37 -9.12
C LYS A 110 -23.31 1.10 -9.41
N TYR A 111 -24.55 1.54 -9.19
CA TYR A 111 -24.86 2.96 -9.21
C TYR A 111 -24.26 3.65 -7.98
N GLU A 112 -23.43 4.66 -8.20
CA GLU A 112 -22.84 5.46 -7.13
C GLU A 112 -23.40 6.86 -7.13
N GLU A 113 -24.05 7.24 -6.03
CA GLU A 113 -24.72 8.54 -5.89
C GLU A 113 -23.74 9.71 -5.98
N VAL A 114 -22.51 9.52 -5.49
CA VAL A 114 -21.45 10.55 -5.52
C VAL A 114 -21.13 10.95 -6.96
N PHE A 115 -21.05 9.98 -7.86
CA PHE A 115 -20.73 10.18 -9.27
C PHE A 115 -21.98 10.24 -10.17
N LYS A 116 -23.16 9.97 -9.60
CA LYS A 116 -24.46 9.91 -10.28
C LYS A 116 -24.47 8.99 -11.50
N MET A 117 -23.69 7.91 -11.45
CA MET A 117 -23.50 7.00 -12.58
C MET A 117 -23.27 5.56 -12.14
N ASN A 118 -23.40 4.65 -13.11
CA ASN A 118 -22.98 3.26 -12.96
C ASN A 118 -21.46 3.16 -13.04
N VAL A 119 -20.84 2.70 -11.97
CA VAL A 119 -19.39 2.58 -11.84
C VAL A 119 -18.99 1.10 -11.85
N PRO A 120 -18.05 0.70 -12.73
CA PRO A 120 -17.48 -0.65 -12.72
C PRO A 120 -16.40 -0.81 -11.64
N TYR A 121 -16.47 -1.89 -10.85
CA TYR A 121 -15.60 -2.14 -9.70
C TYR A 121 -15.31 -3.64 -9.48
N PHE A 122 -14.28 -3.90 -8.65
CA PHE A 122 -13.83 -5.23 -8.24
C PHE A 122 -13.82 -5.37 -6.72
N THR A 123 -14.05 -6.60 -6.24
CA THR A 123 -14.09 -6.98 -4.81
C THR A 123 -13.38 -8.32 -4.64
N ASN A 124 -12.86 -8.59 -3.44
CA ASN A 124 -12.13 -9.82 -3.06
C ASN A 124 -10.81 -10.04 -3.81
N GLU A 125 -10.87 -10.25 -5.13
CA GLU A 125 -9.70 -10.48 -5.96
C GLU A 125 -9.96 -10.05 -7.41
N VAL A 126 -8.92 -9.52 -8.07
CA VAL A 126 -8.91 -9.30 -9.52
C VAL A 126 -7.50 -9.54 -10.06
N VAL A 127 -7.42 -10.15 -11.24
CA VAL A 127 -6.16 -10.43 -11.94
C VAL A 127 -6.15 -9.71 -13.28
N PHE A 128 -5.28 -8.72 -13.40
CA PHE A 128 -5.01 -7.99 -14.64
C PHE A 128 -3.93 -8.71 -15.45
N GLN A 129 -4.02 -8.61 -16.78
CA GLN A 129 -3.15 -9.35 -17.69
C GLN A 129 -2.54 -8.42 -18.74
N GLN A 130 -1.21 -8.32 -18.75
CA GLN A 130 -0.47 -7.63 -19.81
C GLN A 130 0.29 -8.65 -20.65
N LYS A 131 -0.06 -8.74 -21.95
CA LYS A 131 0.72 -9.53 -22.90
C LYS A 131 1.97 -8.76 -23.32
N VAL A 132 3.09 -9.47 -23.41
CA VAL A 132 4.37 -8.91 -23.84
C VAL A 132 5.01 -9.81 -24.90
N LYS A 133 5.66 -9.19 -25.89
CA LYS A 133 6.57 -9.85 -26.83
C LYS A 133 8.00 -9.68 -26.32
N LEU A 134 8.73 -10.78 -26.22
CA LEU A 134 10.11 -10.86 -25.74
C LEU A 134 11.06 -10.86 -26.94
N ASN A 135 12.03 -9.97 -26.96
CA ASN A 135 12.97 -9.83 -28.07
C ASN A 135 14.09 -10.89 -28.04
N LYS A 136 14.47 -11.35 -26.84
CA LYS A 136 15.52 -12.36 -26.61
C LYS A 136 15.01 -13.60 -25.86
N GLY A 137 13.69 -13.76 -25.77
CA GLY A 137 13.03 -14.83 -25.03
C GLY A 137 13.16 -14.75 -23.50
N THR A 138 13.83 -13.74 -22.97
CA THR A 138 13.86 -13.39 -21.55
C THR A 138 13.80 -11.88 -21.43
N ALA A 139 13.11 -11.37 -20.41
CA ALA A 139 13.08 -9.94 -20.11
C ALA A 139 12.64 -9.72 -18.66
N THR A 140 13.11 -8.62 -18.05
CA THR A 140 12.50 -8.11 -16.82
C THR A 140 11.47 -7.06 -17.20
N VAL A 141 10.20 -7.36 -17.00
CA VAL A 141 9.09 -6.43 -17.20
C VAL A 141 8.88 -5.64 -15.93
N LYS A 142 8.88 -4.32 -16.04
CA LYS A 142 8.65 -3.40 -14.93
C LYS A 142 7.44 -2.54 -15.20
N GLY A 143 6.73 -2.20 -14.14
CA GLY A 143 5.61 -1.28 -14.23
C GLY A 143 5.10 -0.85 -12.88
N THR A 144 4.13 0.04 -12.95
CA THR A 144 3.42 0.61 -11.81
C THR A 144 1.93 0.41 -12.05
N VAL A 145 1.23 -0.06 -11.02
CA VAL A 145 -0.23 0.04 -10.94
C VAL A 145 -0.59 1.16 -9.98
N GLU A 146 -1.50 2.03 -10.40
CA GLU A 146 -2.12 3.07 -9.56
C GLU A 146 -3.59 2.71 -9.38
N TRP A 147 -4.11 2.80 -8.16
CA TRP A 147 -5.51 2.51 -7.88
C TRP A 147 -6.05 3.37 -6.74
N GLN A 148 -7.37 3.49 -6.68
CA GLN A 148 -8.08 4.02 -5.54
C GLN A 148 -8.90 2.91 -4.87
N ALA A 149 -8.83 2.82 -3.54
CA ALA A 149 -9.60 1.86 -2.76
C ALA A 149 -10.67 2.58 -1.93
N CYS A 150 -11.90 2.07 -1.98
CA CYS A 150 -13.03 2.62 -1.24
C CYS A 150 -13.75 1.54 -0.42
N ASP A 151 -14.36 1.94 0.69
CA ASP A 151 -15.34 1.17 1.43
C ASP A 151 -16.72 1.87 1.36
N LYS A 152 -17.66 1.53 2.24
CA LYS A 152 -19.01 2.12 2.25
C LYS A 152 -19.05 3.58 2.74
N SER A 153 -18.01 4.02 3.41
CA SER A 153 -17.93 5.30 4.14
C SER A 153 -16.92 6.26 3.55
N GLN A 154 -15.86 5.75 2.95
CA GLN A 154 -14.72 6.57 2.50
C GLN A 154 -13.98 5.96 1.32
N CYS A 155 -13.22 6.82 0.65
CA CYS A 155 -12.18 6.45 -0.30
C CYS A 155 -10.84 6.90 0.25
N LEU A 156 -9.83 6.04 0.13
CA LEU A 156 -8.45 6.42 0.43
C LEU A 156 -7.88 7.25 -0.73
N PRO A 157 -6.84 8.06 -0.47
CA PRO A 157 -6.02 8.61 -1.55
C PRO A 157 -5.51 7.49 -2.48
N PRO A 158 -5.30 7.77 -3.78
CA PRO A 158 -4.68 6.81 -4.67
C PRO A 158 -3.34 6.30 -4.12
N ASP A 159 -3.07 5.03 -4.35
CA ASP A 159 -1.82 4.37 -3.96
C ASP A 159 -1.20 3.68 -5.18
N GLU A 160 0.09 3.41 -5.10
CA GLU A 160 0.88 2.85 -6.19
C GLU A 160 1.64 1.59 -5.77
N TYR A 161 1.79 0.66 -6.70
CA TYR A 161 2.55 -0.56 -6.51
C TYR A 161 3.47 -0.76 -7.71
N ASN A 162 4.77 -0.58 -7.43
CA ASN A 162 5.84 -0.81 -8.38
C ASN A 162 6.20 -2.30 -8.38
N PHE A 163 6.22 -2.91 -9.56
CA PHE A 163 6.57 -4.31 -9.72
C PHE A 163 7.68 -4.50 -10.76
N ALA A 164 8.46 -5.55 -10.54
CA ALA A 164 9.41 -6.07 -11.51
C ALA A 164 9.28 -7.59 -11.55
N VAL A 165 9.11 -8.17 -12.73
CA VAL A 165 9.02 -9.61 -12.93
C VAL A 165 9.94 -10.04 -14.06
N THR A 166 10.86 -10.96 -13.75
CA THR A 166 11.75 -11.54 -14.76
C THR A 166 11.09 -12.74 -15.39
N VAL A 167 10.76 -12.61 -16.67
CA VAL A 167 10.23 -13.67 -17.51
C VAL A 167 11.41 -14.49 -18.03
N LYS A 168 11.51 -15.76 -17.63
CA LYS A 168 12.58 -16.69 -18.03
C LYS A 168 12.01 -17.95 -18.67
#